data_AF-A0A3P9Q237-F1
#
_entry.id   AF-A0A3P9Q237-F1
#
_cell.length_a   1.000
_cell.length_b   1.000
_cell.length_c   1.000
_cell.angle_alpha   90.00
_cell.angle_beta   90.00
_cell.angle_gamma   90.00
#
_symmetry.space_group_name_H-M   'P 1'
#
loop_
_entity.id
_entity.type
_entity.pdbx_description
1 polymer ?
#
loop_
_entity_poly.entity_id
_entity_poly.type
_entity_poly.pdbx_seq_one_letter_code
_entity_poly.pdbx_strand_id
1 'polypeptide(L)'
;MGAFIAKMLLPTASSLVFLPAASVAAKRGFHTEAMVYFFTMFFTAIFHACDGPGLSILCFMRYDILEYFSVYGTALSMWVTLVALGDFDEPQRSTISMFGVLTIAVRIYQDRWGYGIYSGPIGSAVFIITIKWLQKMKQLRAVYPDKSVYTQQVGPGCCFGALALMLRFYFEEWDYAYVHSFYHLSLAVSFVLLLPKKNRYAGSGENAAKITCLTCC
;
A
#
# COMPACT_ATOMS: atom_id res chain seq x y z
N MET A 1 32.83 -4.50 11.74
CA MET A 1 31.69 -3.84 12.40
C MET A 1 30.83 -3.02 11.44
N GLY A 2 31.41 -2.14 10.59
CA GLY A 2 30.62 -1.30 9.67
C GLY A 2 29.67 -2.05 8.72
N ALA A 3 30.13 -3.15 8.10
CA ALA A 3 29.28 -3.96 7.20
C ALA A 3 28.08 -4.63 7.91
N PHE A 4 28.24 -5.01 9.18
CA PHE A 4 27.18 -5.62 9.99
C PHE A 4 26.10 -4.59 10.36
N ILE A 5 26.52 -3.39 10.78
CA ILE A 5 25.61 -2.28 11.10
C ILE A 5 24.85 -1.83 9.84
N ALA A 6 25.54 -1.70 8.70
CA ALA A 6 24.91 -1.35 7.43
C ALA A 6 23.83 -2.38 7.02
N LYS A 7 24.09 -3.66 7.26
CA LYS A 7 23.12 -4.74 6.98
C LYS A 7 21.87 -4.63 7.85
N MET A 8 22.01 -4.26 9.13
CA MET A 8 20.88 -4.07 10.05
C MET A 8 20.04 -2.82 9.74
N LEU A 9 20.65 -1.77 9.18
CA LEU A 9 19.95 -0.53 8.81
C LEU A 9 19.30 -0.59 7.42
N LEU A 10 19.60 -1.62 6.63
CA LEU A 10 19.12 -1.72 5.25
C LEU A 10 17.58 -1.80 5.16
N PRO A 11 16.87 -2.59 5.99
CA PRO A 11 15.39 -2.58 6.02
C PRO A 11 14.81 -1.21 6.40
N THR A 12 15.45 -0.49 7.32
CA THR A 12 15.08 0.89 7.69
C THR A 12 15.21 1.84 6.51
N ALA A 13 16.37 1.83 5.84
CA ALA A 13 16.64 2.69 4.70
C ALA A 13 15.72 2.37 3.51
N SER A 14 15.49 1.09 3.23
CA SER A 14 14.62 0.66 2.14
C SER A 14 13.15 1.00 2.39
N SER A 15 12.70 1.12 3.64
CA SER A 15 11.34 1.60 3.97
C SER A 15 11.05 3.00 3.41
N LEU A 16 12.09 3.83 3.24
CA LEU A 16 11.95 5.18 2.70
C LEU A 16 11.47 5.19 1.23
N VAL A 17 11.53 4.07 0.50
CA VAL A 17 11.01 3.96 -0.88
C VAL A 17 9.48 4.14 -0.96
N PHE A 18 8.76 4.06 0.16
CA PHE A 18 7.34 4.41 0.21
C PHE A 18 7.10 5.93 0.13
N LEU A 19 8.10 6.76 0.45
CA LEU A 19 8.00 8.23 0.33
C LEU A 19 7.88 8.71 -1.12
N PRO A 20 8.70 8.26 -2.09
CA PRO A 20 8.47 8.59 -3.50
C PRO A 20 7.14 8.01 -4.00
N ALA A 21 6.70 6.85 -3.54
CA ALA A 21 5.37 6.31 -3.88
C ALA A 21 4.25 7.25 -3.38
N ALA A 22 4.32 7.71 -2.12
CA ALA A 22 3.40 8.70 -1.55
C ALA A 22 3.41 10.02 -2.32
N SER A 23 4.60 10.50 -2.69
CA SER A 23 4.78 11.72 -3.48
C SER A 23 4.14 11.61 -4.87
N VAL A 24 4.30 10.46 -5.53
CA VAL A 24 3.66 10.18 -6.82
C VAL A 24 2.14 10.12 -6.66
N ALA A 25 1.63 9.46 -5.62
CA ALA A 25 0.19 9.40 -5.35
C ALA A 25 -0.41 10.80 -5.12
N ALA A 26 0.24 11.62 -4.29
CA ALA A 26 -0.17 13.00 -4.04
C ALA A 26 -0.18 13.84 -5.33
N LYS A 27 0.87 13.75 -6.15
CA LYS A 27 0.93 14.45 -7.46
C LYS A 27 -0.15 14.00 -8.44
N ARG A 28 -0.60 12.75 -8.36
CA ARG A 28 -1.70 12.20 -9.18
C ARG A 28 -3.09 12.48 -8.59
N GLY A 29 -3.18 13.17 -7.44
CA GLY A 29 -4.42 13.52 -6.76
C GLY A 29 -5.01 12.42 -5.86
N PHE A 30 -4.24 11.37 -5.56
CA PHE A 30 -4.63 10.25 -4.70
C PHE A 30 -4.17 10.50 -3.25
N HIS A 31 -4.81 11.48 -2.58
CA HIS A 31 -4.40 11.93 -1.25
C HIS A 31 -4.58 10.86 -0.15
N THR A 32 -5.67 10.08 -0.20
CA THR A 32 -5.91 8.97 0.73
C THR A 32 -4.78 7.94 0.64
N GLU A 33 -4.46 7.51 -0.58
CA GLU A 33 -3.40 6.54 -0.84
C GLU A 33 -2.03 7.12 -0.43
N ALA A 34 -1.76 8.39 -0.71
CA ALA A 34 -0.53 9.07 -0.30
C ALA A 34 -0.37 9.09 1.23
N MET A 35 -1.45 9.38 1.98
CA MET A 35 -1.44 9.35 3.45
C MET A 35 -1.15 7.94 3.98
N VAL A 36 -1.79 6.91 3.39
CA VAL A 36 -1.55 5.52 3.79
C VAL A 36 -0.12 5.08 3.47
N TYR A 37 0.44 5.45 2.31
CA TYR A 37 1.83 5.11 1.97
C TYR A 37 2.83 5.81 2.90
N PHE A 38 2.56 7.06 3.29
CA PHE A 38 3.37 7.78 4.26
C PHE A 38 3.28 7.16 5.65
N PHE A 39 2.07 6.78 6.08
CA PHE A 39 1.84 6.03 7.33
C PHE A 39 2.66 4.73 7.35
N THR A 40 2.60 3.96 6.26
CA THR A 40 3.38 2.72 6.10
C THR A 40 4.87 2.96 6.16
N MET A 41 5.36 3.98 5.45
CA MET A 41 6.78 4.40 5.50
C MET A 41 7.21 4.67 6.94
N PHE A 42 6.45 5.49 7.66
CA PHE A 42 6.77 5.91 9.02
C PHE A 42 6.87 4.73 9.98
N PHE A 43 5.84 3.89 10.05
CA PHE A 43 5.82 2.76 10.99
C PHE A 43 6.83 1.67 10.61
N THR A 44 6.99 1.35 9.32
CA THR A 44 7.98 0.35 8.89
C THR A 44 9.42 0.83 9.12
N ALA A 45 9.72 2.11 8.85
CA ALA A 45 11.04 2.66 9.11
C ALA A 45 11.36 2.66 10.61
N ILE A 46 10.43 3.07 11.47
CA ILE A 46 10.67 3.09 12.93
C ILE A 46 10.75 1.66 13.49
N PHE A 47 9.91 0.74 13.02
CA PHE A 47 9.96 -0.67 13.38
C PHE A 47 11.37 -1.25 13.14
N HIS A 48 11.93 -1.09 11.95
CA HIS A 48 13.28 -1.59 11.65
C HIS A 48 14.39 -0.78 12.32
N ALA A 49 14.22 0.53 12.52
CA ALA A 49 15.17 1.33 13.28
C ALA A 49 15.29 0.83 14.72
N CYS A 50 14.17 0.46 15.32
CA CYS A 50 14.07 -0.11 16.67
C CYS A 50 14.75 -1.48 16.83
N ASP A 51 14.79 -2.27 15.76
CA ASP A 51 15.46 -3.57 15.72
C ASP A 51 17.00 -3.42 15.62
N GLY A 52 17.48 -2.24 15.23
CA GLY A 52 18.89 -1.94 15.02
C GLY A 52 19.72 -1.83 16.31
N PRO A 53 21.01 -2.21 16.29
CA PRO A 53 21.87 -2.18 17.47
C PRO A 53 22.08 -0.74 17.97
N GLY A 54 21.72 -0.49 19.24
CA GLY A 54 21.89 0.81 19.89
C GLY A 54 20.84 1.87 19.52
N LEU A 55 19.83 1.52 18.73
CA LEU A 55 18.77 2.43 18.26
C LEU A 55 17.42 2.21 18.95
N SER A 56 17.34 1.32 19.93
CA SER A 56 16.13 1.07 20.73
C SER A 56 15.61 2.32 21.46
N ILE A 57 16.46 3.33 21.67
CA ILE A 57 16.06 4.64 22.23
C ILE A 57 15.12 5.43 21.29
N LEU A 58 15.10 5.12 19.99
CA LEU A 58 14.17 5.72 19.04
C LEU A 58 12.75 5.14 19.14
N CYS A 59 12.56 4.05 19.89
CA CYS A 59 11.27 3.40 20.04
C CYS A 59 10.36 4.17 20.99
N PHE A 60 9.49 4.99 20.41
CA PHE A 60 8.47 5.73 21.16
C PHE A 60 7.29 4.84 21.59
N MET A 61 7.19 3.62 21.06
CA MET A 61 6.17 2.62 21.37
C MET A 61 6.80 1.23 21.54
N ARG A 62 6.04 0.30 22.12
CA ARG A 62 6.46 -1.10 22.20
C ARG A 62 6.67 -1.69 20.80
N TYR A 63 7.70 -2.52 20.67
CA TYR A 63 8.10 -3.15 19.41
C TYR A 63 6.95 -3.90 18.71
N ASP A 64 6.17 -4.67 19.48
CA ASP A 64 5.02 -5.42 18.97
C ASP A 64 3.90 -4.50 18.44
N ILE A 65 3.81 -3.26 18.91
CA ILE A 65 2.83 -2.30 18.38
C ILE A 65 3.37 -1.62 17.09
N LEU A 66 4.68 -1.36 17.02
CA LEU A 66 5.31 -0.85 15.81
C LEU A 66 5.20 -1.86 14.66
N GLU A 67 5.46 -3.14 14.95
CA GLU A 67 5.26 -4.24 14.01
C GLU A 67 3.81 -4.31 13.53
N TYR A 68 2.84 -4.25 14.46
CA TYR A 68 1.42 -4.25 14.12
C TYR A 68 1.09 -3.17 13.08
N PHE A 69 1.52 -1.92 13.32
CA PHE A 69 1.23 -0.81 12.43
C PHE A 69 2.03 -0.87 11.11
N SER A 70 3.24 -1.44 11.11
CA SER A 70 4.00 -1.68 9.89
C SER A 70 3.27 -2.67 8.96
N VAL A 71 2.82 -3.81 9.50
CA VAL A 71 2.04 -4.80 8.74
C VAL A 71 0.68 -4.21 8.31
N TYR A 72 0.04 -3.45 9.19
CA TYR A 72 -1.24 -2.78 8.94
C TYR A 72 -1.18 -1.75 7.82
N GLY A 73 -0.21 -0.84 7.90
CA GLY A 73 0.02 0.12 6.84
C GLY A 73 0.26 -0.59 5.52
N THR A 74 1.09 -1.64 5.52
CA THR A 74 1.43 -2.37 4.30
C THR A 74 0.22 -3.04 3.65
N ALA A 75 -0.58 -3.77 4.42
CA ALA A 75 -1.80 -4.40 3.91
C ALA A 75 -2.84 -3.35 3.46
N LEU A 76 -2.98 -2.26 4.21
CA LEU A 76 -3.86 -1.16 3.86
C LEU A 76 -3.41 -0.45 2.58
N SER A 77 -2.11 -0.22 2.39
CA SER A 77 -1.54 0.34 1.16
C SER A 77 -1.92 -0.52 -0.05
N MET A 78 -1.78 -1.85 0.04
CA MET A 78 -2.21 -2.77 -1.02
C MET A 78 -3.71 -2.63 -1.32
N TRP A 79 -4.54 -2.59 -0.28
CA TRP A 79 -5.99 -2.43 -0.43
C TRP A 79 -6.37 -1.13 -1.12
N VAL A 80 -5.92 0.03 -0.62
CA VAL A 80 -6.30 1.33 -1.18
C VAL A 80 -5.76 1.52 -2.60
N THR A 81 -4.59 0.95 -2.92
CA THR A 81 -4.06 0.92 -4.30
C THR A 81 -5.02 0.19 -5.24
N LEU A 82 -5.48 -1.00 -4.85
CA LEU A 82 -6.38 -1.80 -5.67
C LEU A 82 -7.77 -1.14 -5.77
N VAL A 83 -8.29 -0.57 -4.69
CA VAL A 83 -9.54 0.19 -4.73
C VAL A 83 -9.42 1.39 -5.68
N ALA A 84 -8.31 2.12 -5.65
CA ALA A 84 -8.05 3.21 -6.59
C ALA A 84 -8.00 2.72 -8.05
N LEU A 85 -7.38 1.57 -8.31
CA LEU A 85 -7.35 0.94 -9.63
C LEU A 85 -8.76 0.55 -10.13
N GLY A 86 -9.68 0.23 -9.21
CA GLY A 86 -11.05 -0.12 -9.53
C GLY A 86 -11.93 1.03 -10.05
N ASP A 87 -11.46 2.28 -10.05
CA ASP A 87 -12.15 3.47 -10.61
C ASP A 87 -13.58 3.65 -10.08
N PHE A 88 -13.81 3.43 -8.77
CA PHE A 88 -15.12 3.56 -8.10
C PHE A 88 -15.56 5.01 -7.92
N ASP A 89 -16.82 5.27 -8.22
CA ASP A 89 -17.48 6.54 -7.92
C ASP A 89 -17.75 6.65 -6.42
N GLU A 90 -17.83 7.87 -5.90
CA GLU A 90 -18.33 8.10 -4.55
C GLU A 90 -19.86 7.89 -4.51
N PRO A 91 -20.42 7.34 -3.41
CA PRO A 91 -19.78 6.99 -2.13
C PRO A 91 -19.21 5.56 -2.07
N GLN A 92 -19.22 4.80 -3.16
CA GLN A 92 -18.79 3.40 -3.17
C GLN A 92 -17.31 3.26 -2.86
N ARG A 93 -16.47 4.13 -3.44
CA ARG A 93 -15.02 4.16 -3.18
C ARG A 93 -14.71 4.36 -1.70
N SER A 94 -15.31 5.37 -1.06
CA SER A 94 -15.17 5.60 0.38
C SER A 94 -15.63 4.40 1.20
N THR A 95 -16.80 3.82 0.87
CA THR A 95 -17.36 2.68 1.60
C THR A 95 -16.45 1.45 1.54
N ILE A 96 -15.96 1.10 0.34
CA ILE A 96 -15.04 -0.04 0.15
C ILE A 96 -13.70 0.23 0.82
N SER A 97 -13.20 1.48 0.77
CA SER A 97 -11.96 1.86 1.46
C SER A 97 -12.08 1.69 2.96
N MET A 98 -13.15 2.19 3.57
CA MET A 98 -13.41 2.05 5.01
C MET A 98 -13.66 0.60 5.42
N PHE A 99 -14.35 -0.18 4.59
CA PHE A 99 -14.49 -1.61 4.83
C PHE A 99 -13.14 -2.32 4.93
N GLY A 100 -12.19 -1.99 4.03
CA GLY A 100 -10.82 -2.50 4.11
C GLY A 100 -10.09 -2.07 5.37
N VAL A 101 -10.15 -0.78 5.74
CA VAL A 101 -9.56 -0.24 6.98
C VAL A 101 -10.00 -1.06 8.19
N LEU A 102 -11.31 -1.28 8.36
CA LEU A 102 -11.86 -1.99 9.51
C LEU A 102 -11.50 -3.48 9.49
N THR A 103 -11.63 -4.14 8.34
CA THR A 103 -11.39 -5.59 8.23
C THR A 103 -9.91 -5.95 8.37
N ILE A 104 -9.00 -5.15 7.80
CA ILE A 104 -7.55 -5.35 7.94
C ILE A 104 -7.12 -5.16 9.40
N ALA A 105 -7.67 -4.17 10.10
CA ALA A 105 -7.37 -3.96 11.52
C ALA A 105 -7.72 -5.21 12.37
N VAL A 106 -8.91 -5.78 12.17
CA VAL A 106 -9.29 -7.03 12.85
C VAL A 106 -8.39 -8.20 12.46
N ARG A 107 -8.08 -8.34 11.16
CA ARG A 107 -7.30 -9.48 10.66
C ARG A 107 -5.88 -9.49 11.21
N ILE A 108 -5.22 -8.34 11.34
CA ILE A 108 -3.87 -8.24 11.92
C ILE A 108 -3.86 -8.56 13.41
N TYR A 109 -4.89 -8.12 14.12
CA TYR A 109 -5.01 -8.47 15.52
C TYR A 109 -5.09 -9.99 15.72
N GLN A 110 -5.83 -10.69 14.85
CA GLN A 110 -5.97 -12.15 14.91
C GLN A 110 -4.69 -12.88 14.51
N ASP A 111 -4.07 -12.48 13.40
CA ASP A 111 -2.93 -13.19 12.83
C ASP A 111 -2.15 -12.27 11.87
N ARG A 112 -1.18 -11.53 12.43
CA ARG A 112 -0.31 -10.60 11.67
C ARG A 112 0.80 -11.29 10.88
N TRP A 113 1.09 -12.56 11.16
CA TRP A 113 2.19 -13.31 10.54
C TRP A 113 1.70 -14.16 9.36
N GLY A 114 0.42 -14.53 9.37
CA GLY A 114 -0.15 -15.39 8.34
C GLY A 114 -0.36 -14.69 7.00
N TYR A 115 -0.22 -15.49 5.95
CA TYR A 115 -0.48 -15.13 4.55
C TYR A 115 -1.83 -14.44 4.32
N GLY A 116 -2.85 -14.81 5.11
CA GLY A 116 -4.21 -14.28 5.03
C GLY A 116 -4.28 -12.76 5.21
N ILE A 117 -3.25 -12.15 5.82
CA ILE A 117 -3.15 -10.72 6.02
C ILE A 117 -3.09 -9.93 4.71
N TYR A 118 -2.39 -10.46 3.71
CA TYR A 118 -2.24 -9.82 2.41
C TYR A 118 -3.15 -10.50 1.37
N SER A 119 -3.24 -11.83 1.38
CA SER A 119 -4.03 -12.56 0.38
C SER A 119 -5.54 -12.31 0.50
N GLY A 120 -6.05 -12.09 1.73
CA GLY A 120 -7.45 -11.76 1.97
C GLY A 120 -7.86 -10.43 1.33
N PRO A 121 -7.20 -9.30 1.68
CA PRO A 121 -7.43 -8.01 1.05
C PRO A 121 -7.20 -8.02 -0.47
N ILE A 122 -6.10 -8.62 -0.95
CA ILE A 122 -5.79 -8.68 -2.38
C ILE A 122 -6.84 -9.48 -3.14
N GLY A 123 -7.15 -10.69 -2.69
CA GLY A 123 -8.14 -11.56 -3.34
C GLY A 123 -9.53 -10.92 -3.39
N SER A 124 -9.95 -10.31 -2.27
CA SER A 124 -11.24 -9.61 -2.19
C SER A 124 -11.28 -8.38 -3.11
N ALA A 125 -10.24 -7.54 -3.12
CA ALA A 125 -10.19 -6.36 -3.97
C ALA A 125 -10.16 -6.74 -5.46
N VAL A 126 -9.32 -7.71 -5.85
CA VAL A 126 -9.26 -8.22 -7.22
C VAL A 126 -10.62 -8.74 -7.67
N PHE A 127 -11.30 -9.54 -6.84
CA PHE A 127 -12.63 -10.05 -7.15
C PHE A 127 -13.65 -8.93 -7.41
N ILE A 128 -13.70 -7.91 -6.54
CA ILE A 128 -14.61 -6.77 -6.69
C ILE A 128 -14.29 -5.98 -7.98
N ILE A 129 -13.01 -5.72 -8.25
CA ILE A 129 -12.55 -5.01 -9.46
C ILE A 129 -12.92 -5.80 -10.71
N THR A 130 -12.68 -7.11 -10.72
CA THR A 130 -13.01 -7.99 -11.85
C THR A 130 -14.51 -7.95 -12.15
N ILE A 131 -15.38 -8.09 -11.15
CA ILE A 131 -16.84 -7.99 -11.34
C ILE A 131 -17.21 -6.66 -11.98
N LYS A 132 -16.71 -5.56 -11.43
CA LYS A 132 -17.02 -4.22 -11.93
C LYS A 132 -16.54 -4.02 -13.37
N TRP A 133 -15.30 -4.41 -13.68
CA TRP A 133 -14.75 -4.26 -15.02
C TRP A 133 -15.53 -5.11 -16.03
N LEU A 134 -15.92 -6.33 -15.68
CA LEU A 134 -16.78 -7.17 -16.51
C LEU A 134 -18.15 -6.54 -16.77
N GLN A 135 -18.78 -5.96 -15.74
CA GLN A 135 -20.04 -5.23 -15.90
C GLN A 135 -19.88 -4.02 -16.84
N LYS A 136 -18.81 -3.25 -16.68
CA LYS A 136 -18.51 -2.08 -17.52
C LYS A 136 -18.19 -2.49 -18.96
N MET A 137 -17.45 -3.58 -19.17
CA MET A 137 -17.20 -4.14 -20.50
C MET A 137 -18.51 -4.57 -21.18
N LYS A 138 -19.44 -5.19 -20.45
CA LYS A 138 -20.76 -5.56 -20.97
C LYS A 138 -21.60 -4.34 -21.36
N GLN A 139 -21.54 -3.26 -20.58
CA GLN A 139 -22.25 -2.00 -20.87
C GLN A 139 -21.65 -1.28 -22.08
N LEU A 140 -20.33 -1.16 -22.15
CA LEU A 140 -19.62 -0.46 -23.23
C LEU A 140 -19.50 -1.29 -24.51
N ARG A 141 -19.71 -2.61 -24.44
CA ARG A 141 -19.41 -3.57 -25.51
C ARG A 141 -17.97 -3.45 -26.03
N ALA A 142 -17.05 -3.12 -25.14
CA ALA A 142 -15.64 -2.90 -25.42
C ALA A 142 -14.79 -3.35 -24.22
N VAL A 143 -13.50 -3.59 -24.45
CA VAL A 143 -12.54 -3.92 -23.38
C VAL A 143 -12.35 -2.70 -22.48
N TYR A 144 -12.40 -2.91 -21.16
CA TYR A 144 -12.19 -1.88 -20.16
C TYR A 144 -11.37 -2.46 -18.98
N PRO A 145 -10.32 -1.75 -18.52
CA PRO A 145 -9.74 -0.53 -19.08
C PRO A 145 -9.11 -0.73 -20.47
N ASP A 146 -8.55 0.33 -21.06
CA ASP A 146 -7.83 0.20 -22.34
C ASP A 146 -6.70 -0.83 -22.26
N LYS A 147 -6.43 -1.54 -23.37
CA LYS A 147 -5.36 -2.56 -23.45
C LYS A 147 -3.99 -2.05 -23.01
N SER A 148 -3.71 -0.76 -23.23
CA SER A 148 -2.47 -0.11 -22.78
C SER A 148 -2.36 -0.01 -21.26
N VAL A 149 -3.48 0.12 -20.54
CA VAL A 149 -3.50 0.13 -19.07
C VAL A 149 -3.11 -1.26 -18.56
N TYR A 150 -3.59 -2.32 -19.20
CA TYR A 150 -3.16 -3.68 -18.84
C TYR A 150 -1.66 -3.90 -19.04
N THR A 151 -1.12 -3.52 -20.20
CA THR A 151 0.30 -3.80 -20.52
C THR A 151 1.29 -2.85 -19.84
N GLN A 152 0.91 -1.61 -19.56
CA GLN A 152 1.81 -0.60 -18.99
C GLN A 152 1.65 -0.39 -17.47
N GLN A 153 0.52 -0.77 -16.88
CA GLN A 153 0.22 -0.53 -15.46
C GLN A 153 -0.12 -1.83 -14.73
N VAL A 154 -1.22 -2.49 -15.09
CA VAL A 154 -1.75 -3.64 -14.33
C VAL A 154 -0.79 -4.82 -14.37
N GLY A 155 -0.34 -5.22 -15.57
CA GLY A 155 0.56 -6.36 -15.75
C GLY A 155 1.87 -6.17 -14.99
N PRO A 156 2.68 -5.14 -15.30
CA PRO A 156 3.91 -4.85 -14.58
C PRO A 156 3.70 -4.67 -13.07
N GLY A 157 2.65 -3.96 -12.66
CA GLY A 157 2.32 -3.74 -11.26
C GLY A 157 2.01 -5.04 -10.51
N CYS A 158 1.22 -5.94 -11.10
CA CYS A 158 0.94 -7.26 -10.56
C CYS A 158 2.20 -8.14 -10.51
N CYS A 159 3.09 -8.07 -11.51
CA CYS A 159 4.35 -8.80 -11.49
C CYS A 159 5.24 -8.38 -10.31
N PHE A 160 5.42 -7.07 -10.10
CA PHE A 160 6.18 -6.57 -8.95
C PHE A 160 5.49 -6.87 -7.61
N GLY A 161 4.15 -6.84 -7.56
CA GLY A 161 3.39 -7.23 -6.37
C GLY A 161 3.55 -8.71 -6.03
N ALA A 162 3.47 -9.59 -7.04
CA ALA A 162 3.72 -11.02 -6.89
C ALA A 162 5.16 -11.29 -6.44
N LEU A 163 6.14 -10.62 -7.06
CA LEU A 163 7.55 -10.69 -6.64
C LEU A 163 7.72 -10.27 -5.17
N ALA A 164 7.10 -9.17 -4.75
CA ALA A 164 7.13 -8.72 -3.37
C ALA A 164 6.60 -9.81 -2.41
N LEU A 165 5.43 -10.39 -2.69
CA LEU A 165 4.88 -11.46 -1.85
C LEU A 165 5.73 -12.74 -1.86
N MET A 166 6.32 -13.09 -3.01
CA MET A 166 7.27 -14.21 -3.09
C MET A 166 8.47 -13.98 -2.18
N LEU A 167 9.08 -12.79 -2.24
CA LEU A 167 10.21 -12.40 -1.40
C LEU A 167 9.85 -12.47 0.08
N ARG A 168 8.69 -11.94 0.46
CA ARG A 168 8.22 -11.87 1.85
C ARG A 168 7.94 -13.23 2.47
N PHE A 169 7.51 -14.22 1.68
CA PHE A 169 7.00 -15.48 2.23
C PHE A 169 7.83 -16.72 1.92
N TYR A 170 8.54 -16.74 0.79
CA TYR A 170 9.28 -17.93 0.35
C TYR A 170 10.79 -17.74 0.41
N PHE A 171 11.27 -16.49 0.34
CA PHE A 171 12.70 -16.19 0.26
C PHE A 171 13.25 -15.38 1.43
N GLU A 172 12.40 -14.97 2.38
CA GLU A 172 12.75 -14.03 3.44
C GLU A 172 13.93 -14.50 4.31
N GLU A 173 14.09 -15.81 4.50
CA GLU A 173 15.15 -16.40 5.33
C GLU A 173 16.52 -16.48 4.64
N TRP A 174 16.62 -16.24 3.34
CA TRP A 174 17.90 -16.38 2.61
C TRP A 174 18.94 -15.35 3.04
N ASP A 175 18.56 -14.08 2.93
CA ASP A 175 19.31 -12.96 3.49
C ASP A 175 18.33 -11.85 3.82
N TYR A 176 17.76 -11.93 5.02
CA TYR A 176 16.66 -11.08 5.49
C TYR A 176 16.87 -9.61 5.12
N ALA A 177 18.05 -9.05 5.41
CA ALA A 177 18.31 -7.63 5.16
C ALA A 177 18.15 -7.25 3.68
N TYR A 178 18.70 -8.04 2.76
CA TYR A 178 18.60 -7.77 1.32
C TYR A 178 17.23 -8.15 0.75
N VAL A 179 16.71 -9.33 1.11
CA VAL A 179 15.44 -9.84 0.60
C VAL A 179 14.28 -8.95 1.06
N HIS A 180 14.23 -8.61 2.35
CA HIS A 180 13.18 -7.76 2.91
C HIS A 180 13.28 -6.32 2.37
N SER A 181 14.50 -5.82 2.14
CA SER A 181 14.68 -4.51 1.51
C SER A 181 14.26 -4.48 0.04
N PHE A 182 14.51 -5.57 -0.69
CA PHE A 182 14.05 -5.71 -2.07
C PHE A 182 12.54 -5.93 -2.16
N TYR A 183 11.95 -6.55 -1.13
CA TYR A 183 10.51 -6.60 -0.93
C TYR A 183 9.90 -5.19 -0.84
N HIS A 184 10.45 -4.28 -0.02
CA HIS A 184 9.98 -2.89 0.07
C HIS A 184 10.00 -2.18 -1.29
N LEU A 185 11.12 -2.31 -2.01
CA LEU A 185 11.27 -1.70 -3.34
C LEU A 185 10.24 -2.27 -4.33
N SER A 186 10.13 -3.59 -4.40
CA SER A 186 9.19 -4.27 -5.31
C SER A 186 7.75 -3.86 -5.02
N LEU A 187 7.39 -3.75 -3.74
CA LEU A 187 6.06 -3.34 -3.33
C LEU A 187 5.77 -1.86 -3.67
N ALA A 188 6.71 -0.95 -3.41
CA ALA A 188 6.53 0.46 -3.77
C ALA A 188 6.43 0.67 -5.29
N VAL A 189 7.21 -0.08 -6.09
CA VAL A 189 7.10 -0.07 -7.56
C VAL A 189 5.72 -0.59 -7.99
N SER A 190 5.23 -1.67 -7.37
CA SER A 190 3.88 -2.19 -7.61
C SER A 190 2.81 -1.12 -7.35
N PHE A 191 2.88 -0.42 -6.21
CA PHE A 191 1.93 0.66 -5.89
C PHE A 191 1.94 1.78 -6.93
N VAL A 192 3.12 2.24 -7.35
CA VAL A 192 3.25 3.32 -8.34
C VAL A 192 2.69 2.92 -9.72
N LEU A 193 2.87 1.65 -10.11
CA LEU A 193 2.40 1.11 -11.39
C LEU A 193 0.89 0.83 -11.39
N LEU A 194 0.36 0.26 -10.30
CA LEU A 194 -1.07 -0.06 -10.17
C LEU A 194 -1.92 1.19 -9.92
N LEU A 195 -1.36 2.24 -9.32
CA LEU A 195 -2.09 3.49 -9.11
C LEU A 195 -2.37 4.18 -10.46
N PRO A 196 -3.62 4.53 -10.79
CA PRO A 196 -3.94 5.18 -12.05
C PRO A 196 -3.16 6.49 -12.24
N LYS A 197 -2.84 6.85 -13.50
CA LYS A 197 -2.03 8.05 -13.82
C LYS A 197 -2.71 9.38 -13.47
N LYS A 198 -4.04 9.43 -13.42
CA LYS A 198 -4.83 10.60 -13.06
C LYS A 198 -5.99 10.17 -12.17
N ASN A 199 -6.19 10.85 -11.04
CA ASN A 199 -7.42 10.72 -10.28
C ASN A 199 -8.51 11.58 -10.93
N ARG A 200 -9.59 10.96 -11.40
CA ARG A 200 -10.73 11.66 -12.00
C ARG A 200 -11.57 12.42 -10.99
N TYR A 201 -11.43 12.07 -9.70
CA TYR A 201 -12.14 12.66 -8.56
C TYR A 201 -11.29 13.62 -7.76
N ALA A 202 -10.02 13.83 -8.13
CA ALA A 202 -9.25 14.94 -7.59
C ALA A 202 -9.91 16.22 -8.12
N GLY A 203 -10.67 16.90 -7.27
CA GLY A 203 -11.47 18.03 -7.70
C GLY A 203 -10.63 19.02 -8.52
N SER A 204 -11.16 19.52 -9.64
CA SER A 204 -10.88 20.92 -9.95
C SER A 204 -11.26 21.67 -8.68
N GLY A 205 -10.43 22.58 -8.19
CA GLY A 205 -10.66 23.26 -6.89
C GLY A 205 -11.97 24.06 -6.78
N GLU A 206 -12.90 23.91 -7.72
CA GLU A 206 -14.26 24.48 -7.72
C GLU A 206 -15.22 23.80 -6.74
N ASN A 207 -15.07 22.48 -6.48
CA ASN A 207 -16.01 21.72 -5.63
C ASN A 207 -15.37 21.12 -4.37
N ALA A 208 -14.14 21.51 -4.04
CA ALA A 208 -13.58 21.15 -2.74
C ALA A 208 -14.43 21.84 -1.66
N ALA A 209 -15.20 21.05 -0.91
CA ALA A 209 -15.90 21.54 0.26
C ALA A 209 -14.84 22.24 1.14
N LYS A 210 -14.93 23.58 1.24
CA LYS A 210 -14.11 24.33 2.18
C LYS A 210 -14.50 23.84 3.57
N ILE A 211 -13.68 22.95 4.14
CA ILE A 211 -13.77 22.60 5.55
C ILE A 211 -13.36 23.88 6.29
N THR A 212 -14.38 24.67 6.61
CA THR A 212 -14.21 25.91 7.36
C THR A 212 -14.18 25.48 8.82
N CYS A 213 -13.29 26.07 9.61
CA CYS A 213 -13.01 25.73 11.02
C CYS A 213 -14.27 25.56 11.92
N LEU A 214 -15.43 26.05 11.49
CA LEU A 214 -16.72 25.90 12.19
C LEU A 214 -17.36 24.50 12.16
N THR A 215 -16.98 23.58 11.25
CA THR A 215 -17.56 22.23 11.22
C THR A 215 -16.84 21.22 12.13
N CYS A 216 -15.86 21.66 12.92
CA CYS A 216 -15.16 20.85 13.93
C CYS A 216 -15.62 21.14 15.37
N CYS A 217 -16.84 21.66 15.57
CA CYS A 217 -17.46 21.79 16.89
C CYS A 217 -18.47 20.68 17.13
#